data_AF-C0B8Q1-F1
#
_entry.id   AF-C0B8Q1-F1
#
_cell.length_a   1.000
_cell.length_b   1.000
_cell.length_c   1.000
_cell.angle_alpha   90.00
_cell.angle_beta   90.00
_cell.angle_gamma   90.00
#
_symmetry.space_group_name_H-M   'P 1'
#
loop_
_entity.id
_entity.type
_entity.pdbx_description
1 polymer ?
#
loop_
_entity_poly.entity_id
_entity_poly.type
_entity_poly.pdbx_seq_one_letter_code
_entity_poly.pdbx_strand_id
1 'polypeptide(L)'
;MSEDLMEALGEEVTLESFVPQYLNQAITFTGDDMGSDRAMITMLLYMIIVIIAFVFGITISNTIRKEAGVIGTLRASGYTRKELIGHYMALPVIVTLIGAVIGNILGYTALKKVCAGMYYGSYSLPTYVTVWNAEAFWMTTVVPVLIMLVVNYGILRYKLRLSPLKFLRRDLSGSRRKRAVRLSPKLGIFHRFRLRVIFQNMSNYIVLFIGIIFANLLLFFGLLLPSVLSHYQQDIQSNMLAKYQYMLEVPVSAMSGNKLDSMLELLQFSYGTKTENEDAEAFSAYSLETLPSKYKTDEVILYGIKPDSKYIDADLEDGDGVYISSAYAEKFLLKPGDSITLKEKYEKTKYTFKVKGIYKYSGGICVFMPQEKLNDTFDLGNDYFSGYFSNSKIKDIDGKYIGSVLDLEALTKISRQLDVSMGNMMGMVNAFAIGIYMVVIYLLSKIIIEKNAQAISMTKILGYTNGEISRLYIWSTTIVVIICLLLSLPIEKAVMNVLFREMMLTSISGWIALWIDPKIYVEIFLIGIGTYAVVAMIEYRRIKHVPMDEALKNVE
;
A
#
# COMPACT_ATOMS: atom_id res chain seq x y z
N MET A 1 37.20 11.05 -2.75
CA MET A 1 37.21 12.49 -3.11
C MET A 1 36.76 13.38 -1.97
N SER A 2 35.56 13.19 -1.39
CA SER A 2 35.13 13.94 -0.20
C SER A 2 35.86 13.52 1.08
N GLU A 3 36.15 12.22 1.23
CA GLU A 3 36.96 11.69 2.34
C GLU A 3 38.42 12.16 2.23
N ASP A 4 39.03 12.04 1.05
CA ASP A 4 40.38 12.58 0.79
C ASP A 4 40.48 14.10 1.06
N LEU A 5 39.43 14.87 0.74
CA LEU A 5 39.37 16.31 1.02
C LEU A 5 39.25 16.59 2.53
N MET A 6 38.43 15.80 3.24
CA MET A 6 38.30 15.89 4.68
C MET A 6 39.61 15.56 5.38
N GLU A 7 40.31 14.51 4.95
CA GLU A 7 41.64 14.14 5.46
C GLU A 7 42.66 15.26 5.23
N ALA A 8 42.77 15.78 3.99
CA ALA A 8 43.71 16.85 3.67
C ALA A 8 43.42 18.15 4.42
N LEU A 9 42.15 18.48 4.67
CA LEU A 9 41.76 19.64 5.48
C LEU A 9 42.04 19.41 6.96
N GLY A 10 41.85 18.19 7.47
CA GLY A 10 42.15 17.82 8.85
C GLY A 10 43.63 17.89 9.21
N GLU A 11 44.53 17.82 8.21
CA GLU A 11 45.97 18.03 8.40
C GLU A 11 46.35 19.50 8.65
N GLU A 12 45.57 20.45 8.15
CA GLU A 12 45.86 21.89 8.20
C GLU A 12 45.02 22.65 9.23
N VAL A 13 43.77 22.23 9.46
CA VAL A 13 42.82 22.89 10.34
C VAL A 13 41.93 21.90 11.09
N THR A 14 41.55 22.26 12.31
CA THR A 14 40.59 21.49 13.10
C THR A 14 39.20 21.60 12.45
N LEU A 15 38.72 20.50 11.86
CA LEU A 15 37.41 20.40 11.25
C LEU A 15 36.33 20.22 12.34
N GLU A 16 35.52 21.26 12.59
CA GLU A 16 34.41 21.18 13.55
C GLU A 16 33.22 20.36 13.03
N SER A 17 32.95 20.41 11.72
CA SER A 17 31.84 19.72 11.09
C SER A 17 32.13 19.51 9.61
N PHE A 18 31.97 18.27 9.15
CA PHE A 18 32.04 17.92 7.74
C PHE A 18 30.88 17.01 7.39
N VAL A 19 30.01 17.49 6.50
CA VAL A 19 28.93 16.67 5.96
C VAL A 19 29.19 16.51 4.47
N PRO A 20 29.71 15.35 4.02
CA PRO A 20 29.91 15.14 2.61
C PRO A 20 28.57 15.19 1.88
N GLN A 21 28.59 15.60 0.61
CA GLN A 21 27.38 15.86 -0.16
C GLN A 21 26.38 14.68 -0.14
N TYR A 22 26.87 13.44 -0.17
CA TYR A 22 26.01 12.24 -0.16
C TYR A 22 25.35 11.93 1.20
N LEU A 23 25.81 12.55 2.30
CA LEU A 23 25.16 12.48 3.62
C LEU A 23 24.35 13.73 3.94
N ASN A 24 24.49 14.79 3.15
CA ASN A 24 23.80 16.04 3.40
C ASN A 24 22.32 15.92 3.04
N GLN A 25 21.48 15.71 4.05
CA GLN A 25 20.03 15.60 3.91
C GLN A 25 19.40 16.84 3.26
N ALA A 26 19.96 18.04 3.42
CA ALA A 26 19.44 19.22 2.74
C ALA A 26 19.61 19.15 1.20
N ILE A 27 20.49 18.27 0.72
CA ILE A 27 20.74 18.04 -0.72
C ILE A 27 20.08 16.74 -1.19
N THR A 28 20.20 15.64 -0.45
CA THR A 28 19.79 14.30 -0.91
C THR A 28 18.34 13.95 -0.56
N PHE A 29 17.78 14.50 0.53
CA PHE A 29 16.49 14.06 1.08
C PHE A 29 15.35 14.14 0.07
N THR A 30 15.23 15.26 -0.65
CA THR A 30 14.19 15.43 -1.66
C THR A 30 14.28 14.38 -2.77
N GLY A 31 15.49 14.05 -3.23
CA GLY A 31 15.68 13.03 -4.26
C GLY A 31 15.31 11.63 -3.76
N ASP A 32 15.71 11.30 -2.53
CA ASP A 32 15.42 10.03 -1.88
C ASP A 32 13.91 9.87 -1.60
N ASP A 33 13.25 10.92 -1.13
CA ASP A 33 11.81 10.94 -0.85
C ASP A 33 10.97 10.79 -2.13
N MET A 34 11.30 11.53 -3.19
CA MET A 34 10.68 11.35 -4.50
C MET A 34 10.90 9.92 -5.06
N GLY A 35 12.04 9.30 -4.74
CA GLY A 35 12.32 7.90 -5.05
C GLY A 35 11.39 6.93 -4.31
N SER A 36 11.11 7.20 -3.04
CA SER A 36 10.15 6.43 -2.22
C SER A 36 8.71 6.58 -2.73
N ASP A 37 8.28 7.80 -3.03
CA ASP A 37 6.94 8.08 -3.59
C ASP A 37 6.70 7.35 -4.91
N ARG A 38 7.74 7.26 -5.74
CA ARG A 38 7.71 6.52 -6.99
C ARG A 38 7.40 5.04 -6.77
N ALA A 39 7.94 4.41 -5.73
CA ALA A 39 7.66 3.01 -5.43
C ALA A 39 6.16 2.80 -5.14
N MET A 40 5.56 3.71 -4.38
CA MET A 40 4.14 3.68 -4.08
C MET A 40 3.27 3.86 -5.33
N ILE A 41 3.57 4.87 -6.17
CA ILE A 41 2.84 5.09 -7.44
C ILE A 41 2.95 3.85 -8.33
N THR A 42 4.12 3.23 -8.36
CA THR A 42 4.36 2.02 -9.16
C THR A 42 3.51 0.85 -8.66
N MET A 43 3.35 0.69 -7.33
CA MET A 43 2.43 -0.30 -6.76
C MET A 43 0.98 -0.02 -7.19
N LEU A 44 0.54 1.23 -7.09
CA LEU A 44 -0.79 1.67 -7.53
C LEU A 44 -1.03 1.34 -9.01
N LEU A 45 -0.04 1.63 -9.84
CA LEU A 45 -0.07 1.34 -11.27
C LEU A 45 -0.21 -0.16 -11.53
N TYR A 46 0.50 -1.01 -10.79
CA TYR A 46 0.34 -2.47 -10.91
C TYR A 46 -1.08 -2.94 -10.53
N MET A 47 -1.69 -2.38 -9.48
CA MET A 47 -3.08 -2.69 -9.13
C MET A 47 -4.03 -2.30 -10.28
N ILE A 48 -3.86 -1.11 -10.87
CA ILE A 48 -4.66 -0.65 -12.01
C ILE A 48 -4.47 -1.55 -13.23
N ILE A 49 -3.23 -1.96 -13.52
CA ILE A 49 -2.92 -2.86 -14.63
C ILE A 49 -3.68 -4.18 -14.51
N VAL A 50 -3.72 -4.77 -13.30
CA VAL A 50 -4.45 -6.02 -13.05
C VAL A 50 -5.95 -5.82 -13.26
N ILE A 51 -6.52 -4.70 -12.79
CA ILE A 51 -7.93 -4.35 -13.00
C ILE A 51 -8.24 -4.22 -14.50
N ILE A 52 -7.40 -3.49 -15.24
CA ILE A 52 -7.59 -3.27 -16.68
C ILE A 52 -7.54 -4.59 -17.45
N ALA A 53 -6.54 -5.44 -17.16
CA ALA A 53 -6.41 -6.77 -17.77
C ALA A 53 -7.67 -7.61 -17.55
N PHE A 54 -8.19 -7.60 -16.32
CA PHE A 54 -9.40 -8.29 -15.93
C PHE A 54 -10.63 -7.76 -16.67
N VAL A 55 -10.81 -6.44 -16.70
CA VAL A 55 -11.91 -5.76 -17.40
C VAL A 55 -11.91 -6.11 -18.88
N PHE A 56 -10.77 -5.97 -19.57
CA PHE A 56 -10.68 -6.31 -20.99
C PHE A 56 -11.03 -7.77 -21.26
N GLY A 57 -10.49 -8.68 -20.45
CA GLY A 57 -10.76 -10.10 -20.61
C GLY A 57 -12.25 -10.46 -20.47
N ILE A 58 -12.96 -9.77 -19.58
CA ILE A 58 -14.40 -9.95 -19.40
C ILE A 58 -15.18 -9.33 -20.55
N THR A 59 -14.83 -8.11 -20.95
CA THR A 59 -15.49 -7.42 -22.06
C THR A 59 -15.41 -8.25 -23.33
N ILE A 60 -14.22 -8.73 -23.72
CA ILE A 60 -14.07 -9.53 -24.95
C ILE A 60 -14.80 -10.87 -24.84
N SER A 61 -14.75 -11.53 -23.68
CA SER A 61 -15.45 -12.79 -23.44
C SER A 61 -16.97 -12.63 -23.54
N ASN A 62 -17.51 -11.49 -23.10
CA ASN A 62 -18.92 -11.17 -23.23
C ASN A 62 -19.31 -10.82 -24.68
N THR A 63 -18.49 -10.04 -25.38
CA THR A 63 -18.71 -9.71 -26.80
C THR A 63 -18.77 -10.98 -27.66
N ILE A 64 -17.82 -11.90 -27.49
CA ILE A 64 -17.82 -13.20 -28.18
C ILE A 64 -19.11 -13.99 -27.90
N ARG A 65 -19.64 -13.89 -26.67
CA ARG A 65 -20.89 -14.59 -26.31
C ARG A 65 -22.10 -13.97 -26.97
N LYS A 66 -22.21 -12.65 -26.95
CA LYS A 66 -23.32 -11.92 -27.55
C LYS A 66 -23.39 -12.18 -29.06
N GLU A 67 -22.24 -12.14 -29.71
CA GLU A 67 -22.08 -12.31 -31.16
C GLU A 67 -21.77 -13.75 -31.59
N ALA A 68 -21.98 -14.72 -30.70
CA ALA A 68 -21.67 -16.12 -30.97
C ALA A 68 -22.34 -16.64 -32.25
N GLY A 69 -23.59 -16.25 -32.52
CA GLY A 69 -24.30 -16.61 -33.74
C GLY A 69 -23.60 -16.06 -34.99
N VAL A 70 -23.23 -14.78 -34.99
CA VAL A 70 -22.52 -14.12 -36.08
C VAL A 70 -21.16 -14.78 -36.34
N ILE A 71 -20.39 -15.04 -35.28
CA ILE A 71 -19.11 -15.75 -35.36
C ILE A 71 -19.30 -17.15 -35.96
N GLY A 72 -20.35 -17.86 -35.55
CA GLY A 72 -20.70 -19.18 -36.06
C GLY A 72 -20.98 -19.16 -37.55
N THR A 73 -21.80 -18.21 -38.00
CA THR A 73 -22.15 -18.01 -39.41
C THR A 73 -20.92 -17.66 -40.24
N LEU A 74 -20.12 -16.67 -39.83
CA LEU A 74 -18.90 -16.29 -40.55
C LEU A 74 -17.94 -17.48 -40.69
N ARG A 75 -17.76 -18.28 -39.64
CA ARG A 75 -16.92 -19.48 -39.71
C ARG A 75 -17.51 -20.60 -40.55
N ALA A 76 -18.83 -20.71 -40.63
CA ALA A 76 -19.50 -21.64 -41.54
C ALA A 76 -19.34 -21.18 -43.00
N SER A 77 -19.33 -19.86 -43.24
CA SER A 77 -19.10 -19.24 -44.54
C SER A 77 -17.62 -19.23 -44.99
N GLY A 78 -16.70 -19.81 -44.22
CA GLY A 78 -15.30 -19.98 -44.61
C GLY A 78 -14.30 -19.00 -43.99
N TYR A 79 -14.72 -18.04 -43.17
CA TYR A 79 -13.79 -17.12 -42.50
C TYR A 79 -12.86 -17.87 -41.54
N THR A 80 -11.56 -17.55 -41.63
CA THR A 80 -10.53 -18.16 -40.81
C THR A 80 -10.55 -17.59 -39.39
N ARG A 81 -9.98 -18.35 -38.45
CA ARG A 81 -9.84 -17.89 -37.05
C ARG A 81 -8.97 -16.65 -36.95
N LYS A 82 -7.97 -16.49 -37.83
CA LYS A 82 -7.04 -15.34 -37.80
C LYS A 82 -7.76 -14.05 -38.20
N GLU A 83 -8.60 -14.10 -39.24
CA GLU A 83 -9.41 -12.95 -39.67
C GLU A 83 -10.37 -12.50 -38.57
N LEU A 84 -11.03 -13.45 -37.91
CA LEU A 84 -11.93 -13.14 -36.78
C LEU A 84 -11.17 -12.57 -35.58
N ILE A 85 -9.99 -13.12 -35.24
CA ILE A 85 -9.15 -12.54 -34.19
C ILE A 85 -8.80 -11.08 -34.55
N GLY A 86 -8.38 -10.80 -35.78
CA GLY A 86 -8.07 -9.44 -36.24
C GLY A 86 -9.26 -8.49 -36.09
N HIS A 87 -10.45 -8.91 -36.54
CA HIS A 87 -11.67 -8.11 -36.45
C HIS A 87 -12.05 -7.77 -35.01
N TYR A 88 -12.07 -8.77 -34.12
CA TYR A 88 -12.45 -8.58 -32.71
C TYR A 88 -11.36 -7.91 -31.87
N MET A 89 -10.12 -7.88 -32.33
CA MET A 89 -9.02 -7.12 -31.71
C MET A 89 -9.02 -5.65 -32.10
N ALA A 90 -9.54 -5.31 -33.29
CA ALA A 90 -9.43 -3.95 -33.84
C ALA A 90 -10.01 -2.88 -32.90
N LEU A 91 -11.23 -3.07 -32.42
CA LEU A 91 -11.90 -2.08 -31.57
C LEU A 91 -11.21 -1.90 -30.20
N PRO A 92 -10.88 -2.96 -29.43
CA PRO A 92 -10.09 -2.82 -28.20
C PRO A 92 -8.74 -2.13 -28.43
N VAL A 93 -8.03 -2.45 -29.53
CA VAL A 93 -6.74 -1.84 -29.86
C VAL A 93 -6.90 -0.35 -30.12
N ILE A 94 -7.83 0.04 -30.99
CA ILE A 94 -8.06 1.45 -31.35
C ILE A 94 -8.44 2.26 -30.10
N VAL A 95 -9.37 1.77 -29.30
CA VAL A 95 -9.82 2.45 -28.08
C VAL A 95 -8.67 2.60 -27.07
N THR A 96 -7.84 1.57 -26.92
CA THR A 96 -6.69 1.62 -26.00
C THR A 96 -5.63 2.61 -26.49
N LEU A 97 -5.34 2.64 -27.79
CA LEU A 97 -4.39 3.60 -28.36
C LEU A 97 -4.88 5.04 -28.23
N ILE A 98 -6.17 5.30 -28.53
CA ILE A 98 -6.79 6.62 -28.33
C ILE A 98 -6.72 7.01 -26.85
N GLY A 99 -7.07 6.10 -25.94
CA GLY A 99 -6.99 6.32 -24.50
C GLY A 99 -5.57 6.63 -24.02
N ALA A 100 -4.57 5.92 -24.55
CA ALA A 100 -3.16 6.18 -24.25
C ALA A 100 -2.72 7.56 -24.77
N VAL A 101 -3.10 7.94 -25.99
CA VAL A 101 -2.79 9.27 -26.54
C VAL A 101 -3.42 10.37 -25.70
N ILE A 102 -4.72 10.26 -25.40
CA ILE A 102 -5.44 11.23 -24.57
C ILE A 102 -4.83 11.31 -23.17
N GLY A 103 -4.54 10.16 -22.56
CA GLY A 103 -3.94 10.08 -21.22
C GLY A 103 -2.57 10.76 -21.15
N ASN A 104 -1.70 10.52 -22.13
CA ASN A 104 -0.42 11.21 -22.22
C ASN A 104 -0.62 12.72 -22.41
N ILE A 105 -1.50 13.15 -23.32
CA ILE A 105 -1.79 14.59 -23.53
C ILE A 105 -2.25 15.22 -22.22
N LEU A 106 -3.21 14.62 -21.52
CA LEU A 106 -3.71 15.12 -20.24
C LEU A 106 -2.63 15.14 -19.16
N GLY A 107 -1.78 14.11 -19.11
CA GLY A 107 -0.64 14.02 -18.19
C GLY A 107 0.35 15.17 -18.36
N TYR A 108 0.80 15.40 -19.60
CA TYR A 108 1.79 16.43 -19.94
C TYR A 108 1.23 17.86 -19.97
N THR A 109 -0.10 18.05 -19.97
CA THR A 109 -0.75 19.37 -20.07
C THR A 109 -1.50 19.80 -18.81
N ALA A 110 -2.56 19.07 -18.44
CA ALA A 110 -3.51 19.46 -17.39
C ALA A 110 -3.10 18.93 -16.00
N LEU A 111 -2.71 17.66 -15.92
CA LEU A 111 -2.46 16.99 -14.64
C LEU A 111 -1.08 17.31 -14.04
N LYS A 112 -0.10 17.71 -14.87
CA LYS A 112 1.24 18.06 -14.38
C LYS A 112 1.27 19.11 -13.28
N LYS A 113 0.39 20.12 -13.34
CA LYS A 113 0.36 21.21 -12.35
C LYS A 113 -0.23 20.74 -11.02
N VAL A 114 -1.16 19.77 -11.07
CA VAL A 114 -1.75 19.16 -9.88
C VAL A 114 -0.66 18.39 -9.12
N CYS A 115 0.08 17.53 -9.81
CA CYS A 115 1.18 16.77 -9.19
C CYS A 115 2.33 17.68 -8.73
N ALA A 116 2.75 18.66 -9.53
CA ALA A 116 3.80 19.61 -9.14
C ALA A 116 3.36 20.46 -7.92
N GLY A 117 2.09 20.88 -7.88
CA GLY A 117 1.53 21.64 -6.76
C GLY A 117 1.55 20.88 -5.44
N MET A 118 1.39 19.55 -5.47
CA MET A 118 1.53 18.70 -4.29
C MET A 118 2.95 18.78 -3.72
N TYR A 119 3.97 18.64 -4.57
CA TYR A 119 5.38 18.73 -4.14
C TYR A 119 5.78 20.14 -3.71
N TYR A 120 5.27 21.19 -4.36
CA TYR A 120 5.52 22.56 -3.92
C TYR A 120 4.95 22.89 -2.54
N GLY A 121 3.90 22.18 -2.11
CA GLY A 121 3.38 22.29 -0.75
C GLY A 121 4.31 21.68 0.31
N SER A 122 5.20 20.78 -0.10
CA SER A 122 6.11 20.04 0.81
C SER A 122 7.57 20.51 0.71
N TYR A 123 7.99 21.01 -0.45
CA TYR A 123 9.38 21.30 -0.76
C TYR A 123 9.58 22.65 -1.45
N SER A 124 10.67 23.32 -1.09
CA SER A 124 11.15 24.53 -1.77
C SER A 124 11.91 24.16 -3.06
N LEU A 125 11.17 23.78 -4.11
CA LEU A 125 11.75 23.33 -5.39
C LEU A 125 11.92 24.48 -6.39
N PRO A 126 12.88 24.38 -7.32
CA PRO A 126 12.92 25.22 -8.51
C PRO A 126 11.65 25.10 -9.35
N THR A 127 11.48 26.01 -10.31
CA THR A 127 10.32 25.99 -11.22
C THR A 127 10.27 24.68 -12.01
N TYR A 128 9.11 24.01 -11.97
CA TYR A 128 8.89 22.68 -12.49
C TYR A 128 8.83 22.76 -14.00
N VAL A 129 9.72 22.00 -14.63
CA VAL A 129 9.77 21.87 -16.09
C VAL A 129 9.40 20.44 -16.42
N THR A 130 8.45 20.31 -17.35
CA THR A 130 8.00 19.00 -17.81
C THR A 130 8.99 18.47 -18.84
N VAL A 131 9.66 17.36 -18.51
CA VAL A 131 10.55 16.64 -19.43
C VAL A 131 9.91 15.33 -19.86
N TRP A 132 10.24 14.87 -21.06
CA TRP A 132 9.83 13.55 -21.52
C TRP A 132 10.51 12.46 -20.68
N ASN A 133 9.72 11.52 -20.18
CA ASN A 133 10.23 10.37 -19.44
C ASN A 133 9.85 9.07 -20.18
N ALA A 134 10.85 8.41 -20.77
CA ALA A 134 10.66 7.19 -21.53
C ALA A 134 10.19 6.01 -20.66
N GLU A 135 10.61 5.97 -19.40
CA GLU A 135 10.22 4.92 -18.46
C GLU A 135 8.76 5.08 -18.03
N ALA A 136 8.33 6.30 -17.71
CA ALA A 136 6.93 6.60 -17.43
C ALA A 136 6.04 6.26 -18.64
N PHE A 137 6.48 6.60 -19.86
CA PHE A 137 5.76 6.22 -21.09
C PHE A 137 5.67 4.70 -21.25
N TRP A 138 6.77 3.98 -21.01
CA TRP A 138 6.79 2.51 -21.05
C TRP A 138 5.79 1.91 -20.06
N MET A 139 5.83 2.33 -18.79
CA MET A 139 4.99 1.77 -17.74
C MET A 139 3.51 2.13 -17.87
N THR A 140 3.19 3.34 -18.34
CA THR A 140 1.80 3.84 -18.40
C THR A 140 1.12 3.60 -19.75
N THR A 141 1.88 3.37 -20.82
CA THR A 141 1.35 3.21 -22.18
C THR A 141 1.70 1.85 -22.76
N VAL A 142 2.99 1.55 -22.88
CA VAL A 142 3.42 0.34 -23.61
C VAL A 142 3.00 -0.92 -22.85
N VAL A 143 3.24 -0.98 -21.55
CA VAL A 143 2.87 -2.13 -20.70
C VAL A 143 1.36 -2.39 -20.73
N PRO A 144 0.46 -1.41 -20.47
CA PRO A 144 -0.98 -1.62 -20.57
C PRO A 144 -1.46 -2.05 -21.97
N VAL A 145 -0.88 -1.49 -23.04
CA VAL A 145 -1.21 -1.89 -24.42
C VAL A 145 -0.79 -3.34 -24.67
N LEU A 146 0.42 -3.74 -24.28
CA LEU A 146 0.90 -5.12 -24.41
C LEU A 146 0.02 -6.10 -23.63
N ILE A 147 -0.35 -5.75 -22.40
CA ILE A 147 -1.22 -6.59 -21.56
C ILE A 147 -2.60 -6.73 -22.21
N MET A 148 -3.19 -5.63 -22.67
CA MET A 148 -4.46 -5.67 -23.41
C MET A 148 -4.35 -6.59 -24.64
N LEU A 149 -3.27 -6.47 -25.41
CA LEU A 149 -3.04 -7.31 -26.59
C LEU A 149 -2.94 -8.79 -26.22
N VAL A 150 -2.11 -9.13 -25.24
CA VAL A 150 -1.85 -10.51 -24.81
C VAL A 150 -3.10 -11.16 -24.23
N VAL A 151 -3.80 -10.45 -23.34
CA VAL A 151 -5.01 -10.97 -22.68
C VAL A 151 -6.14 -11.18 -23.69
N ASN A 152 -6.43 -10.18 -24.52
CA ASN A 152 -7.50 -10.29 -25.52
C ASN A 152 -7.18 -11.35 -26.58
N TYR A 153 -5.95 -11.37 -27.09
CA TYR A 153 -5.51 -12.38 -28.04
C TYR A 153 -5.60 -13.79 -27.45
N GLY A 154 -5.14 -13.98 -26.21
CA GLY A 154 -5.20 -15.25 -25.50
C GLY A 154 -6.64 -15.77 -25.37
N ILE A 155 -7.56 -14.90 -24.95
CA ILE A 155 -8.98 -15.25 -24.78
C ILE A 155 -9.63 -15.55 -26.14
N LEU A 156 -9.40 -14.72 -27.15
CA LEU A 156 -9.92 -14.93 -28.51
C LEU A 156 -9.40 -16.24 -29.10
N ARG A 157 -8.09 -16.48 -29.00
CA ARG A 157 -7.47 -17.73 -29.49
C ARG A 157 -8.03 -18.94 -28.76
N TYR A 158 -8.32 -18.85 -27.47
CA TYR A 158 -8.93 -19.94 -26.72
C TYR A 158 -10.39 -20.17 -27.12
N LYS A 159 -11.21 -19.12 -27.17
CA LYS A 159 -12.66 -19.21 -27.46
C LYS A 159 -12.95 -19.59 -28.91
N LEU A 160 -12.21 -19.05 -29.88
CA LEU A 160 -12.38 -19.34 -31.30
C LEU A 160 -11.85 -20.72 -31.72
N ARG A 161 -11.33 -21.54 -30.79
CA ARG A 161 -11.06 -22.97 -31.05
C ARG A 161 -12.32 -23.83 -31.16
N LEU A 162 -13.45 -23.38 -30.58
CA LEU A 162 -14.72 -24.12 -30.63
C LEU A 162 -15.20 -24.31 -32.09
N SER A 163 -16.07 -25.29 -32.35
CA SER A 163 -16.60 -25.52 -33.70
C SER A 163 -17.63 -24.45 -34.10
N PRO A 164 -17.81 -24.17 -35.41
CA PRO A 164 -18.86 -23.26 -35.88
C PRO A 164 -20.26 -23.64 -35.38
N LEU A 165 -20.57 -24.94 -35.33
CA LEU A 165 -21.83 -25.46 -34.80
C LEU A 165 -22.06 -25.10 -33.32
N LYS A 166 -21.00 -25.10 -32.49
CA LYS A 166 -21.12 -24.68 -31.08
C LYS A 166 -21.43 -23.19 -30.95
N PHE A 167 -20.83 -22.37 -31.81
CA PHE A 167 -21.10 -20.94 -31.89
C PHE A 167 -22.54 -20.65 -32.32
N LEU A 168 -23.03 -21.35 -33.36
CA LEU A 168 -24.43 -21.25 -33.83
C LEU A 168 -25.42 -21.66 -32.73
N ARG A 169 -25.17 -22.76 -32.01
CA ARG A 169 -25.99 -23.21 -30.88
C ARG A 169 -25.84 -22.36 -29.61
N ARG A 170 -25.01 -21.31 -29.65
CA ARG A 170 -24.63 -20.47 -28.50
C ARG A 170 -24.09 -21.27 -27.30
N ASP A 171 -23.59 -22.48 -27.54
CA ASP A 171 -23.01 -23.39 -26.54
C ASP A 171 -21.50 -23.18 -26.44
N LEU A 172 -21.13 -22.05 -25.84
CA LEU A 172 -19.73 -21.64 -25.66
C LEU A 172 -19.08 -22.23 -24.40
N SER A 173 -19.75 -23.23 -23.81
CA SER A 173 -19.33 -23.96 -22.63
C SER A 173 -18.66 -25.28 -23.05
N GLY A 174 -17.53 -25.62 -22.43
CA GLY A 174 -16.95 -26.96 -22.54
C GLY A 174 -17.62 -27.98 -21.61
N SER A 175 -18.46 -27.54 -20.68
CA SER A 175 -19.08 -28.36 -19.63
C SER A 175 -20.52 -28.73 -19.99
N ARG A 176 -20.88 -30.00 -19.82
CA ARG A 176 -22.27 -30.50 -19.86
C ARG A 176 -23.14 -29.61 -18.97
N ARG A 177 -24.32 -29.18 -19.46
CA ARG A 177 -25.31 -28.41 -18.69
C ARG A 177 -25.36 -28.90 -17.24
N LYS A 178 -24.92 -28.07 -16.29
CA LYS A 178 -25.02 -28.39 -14.85
C LYS A 178 -26.49 -28.68 -14.55
N ARG A 179 -26.77 -29.85 -13.97
CA ARG A 179 -28.15 -30.27 -13.60
C ARG A 179 -28.82 -29.14 -12.81
N ALA A 180 -30.10 -28.89 -13.10
CA ALA A 180 -30.89 -27.92 -12.35
C ALA A 180 -30.83 -28.24 -10.85
N VAL A 181 -30.36 -27.28 -10.04
CA VAL A 181 -30.32 -27.41 -8.59
C VAL A 181 -31.76 -27.64 -8.11
N ARG A 182 -32.01 -28.78 -7.45
CA ARG A 182 -33.32 -29.07 -6.85
C ARG A 182 -33.48 -28.17 -5.63
N LEU A 183 -34.30 -27.14 -5.76
CA LEU A 183 -34.63 -26.23 -4.65
C LEU A 183 -35.84 -26.77 -3.89
N SER A 184 -35.82 -26.63 -2.57
CA SER A 184 -36.89 -27.13 -1.71
C SER A 184 -38.26 -26.53 -2.09
N PRO A 185 -39.31 -27.35 -2.19
CA PRO A 185 -40.66 -26.88 -2.48
C PRO A 185 -41.34 -26.13 -1.32
N LYS A 186 -40.67 -25.98 -0.17
CA LYS A 186 -41.18 -25.20 0.98
C LYS A 186 -40.96 -23.70 0.85
N LEU A 187 -40.09 -23.25 -0.06
CA LEU A 187 -39.79 -21.83 -0.27
C LEU A 187 -40.88 -21.13 -1.10
N GLY A 188 -41.15 -19.83 -0.95
CA GLY A 188 -42.06 -19.12 -1.85
C GLY A 188 -41.55 -19.08 -3.31
N ILE A 189 -42.44 -18.96 -4.30
CA ILE A 189 -42.10 -18.97 -5.74
C ILE A 189 -41.01 -17.92 -6.05
N PHE A 190 -41.15 -16.70 -5.53
CA PHE A 190 -40.18 -15.62 -5.70
C PHE A 190 -38.81 -15.93 -5.09
N HIS A 191 -38.74 -16.62 -3.95
CA HIS A 191 -37.47 -16.99 -3.32
C HIS A 191 -36.78 -18.13 -4.09
N ARG A 192 -37.54 -19.14 -4.53
CA ARG A 192 -37.02 -20.22 -5.39
C ARG A 192 -36.48 -19.67 -6.70
N PHE A 193 -37.21 -18.73 -7.33
CA PHE A 193 -36.77 -18.10 -8.56
C PHE A 193 -35.46 -17.34 -8.35
N ARG A 194 -35.38 -16.50 -7.31
CA ARG A 194 -34.17 -15.74 -6.97
C ARG A 194 -32.94 -16.64 -6.78
N LEU A 195 -33.09 -17.71 -5.99
CA LEU A 195 -32.00 -18.68 -5.80
C LEU A 195 -31.61 -19.39 -7.09
N ARG A 196 -32.58 -19.74 -7.94
CA ARG A 196 -32.30 -20.36 -9.25
C ARG A 196 -31.51 -19.40 -10.15
N VAL A 197 -31.88 -18.12 -10.19
CA VAL A 197 -31.14 -17.09 -10.96
C VAL A 197 -29.69 -16.99 -10.46
N ILE A 198 -29.47 -17.01 -9.15
CA ILE A 198 -28.12 -16.97 -8.55
C ILE A 198 -27.30 -18.19 -8.98
N PHE A 199 -27.82 -19.40 -8.79
CA PHE A 199 -27.10 -20.62 -9.14
C PHE A 199 -26.83 -20.77 -10.64
N GLN A 200 -27.74 -20.34 -11.51
CA GLN A 200 -27.55 -20.35 -12.95
C GLN A 200 -26.50 -19.34 -13.41
N ASN A 201 -26.36 -18.21 -12.71
CA ASN A 201 -25.42 -17.14 -13.03
C ASN A 201 -24.14 -17.15 -12.16
N MET A 202 -23.88 -18.22 -11.39
CA MET A 202 -22.77 -18.30 -10.44
C MET A 202 -21.41 -17.92 -11.03
N SER A 203 -21.10 -18.33 -12.26
CA SER A 203 -19.84 -17.96 -12.92
C SER A 203 -19.68 -16.45 -13.10
N ASN A 204 -20.77 -15.71 -13.32
CA ASN A 204 -20.72 -14.25 -13.42
C ASN A 204 -20.57 -13.61 -12.06
N TYR A 205 -21.21 -14.17 -11.03
CA TYR A 205 -21.08 -13.68 -9.66
C TYR A 205 -19.67 -13.92 -9.09
N ILE A 206 -18.99 -15.01 -9.46
CA ILE A 206 -17.56 -15.20 -9.12
C ILE A 206 -16.70 -14.13 -9.79
N VAL A 207 -16.95 -13.85 -11.07
CA VAL A 207 -16.24 -12.76 -11.77
C VAL A 207 -16.58 -11.40 -11.14
N LEU A 208 -17.83 -11.17 -10.77
CA LEU A 208 -18.24 -9.97 -10.04
C LEU A 208 -17.46 -9.82 -8.73
N PHE A 209 -17.36 -10.89 -7.95
CA PHE A 209 -16.61 -10.93 -6.69
C PHE A 209 -15.13 -10.58 -6.89
N ILE A 210 -14.47 -11.19 -7.87
CA ILE A 210 -13.06 -10.89 -8.19
C ILE A 210 -12.89 -9.43 -8.60
N GLY A 211 -13.81 -8.89 -9.40
CA GLY A 211 -13.79 -7.47 -9.79
C GLY A 211 -13.97 -6.52 -8.62
N ILE A 212 -14.87 -6.85 -7.69
CA ILE A 212 -15.08 -6.11 -6.45
C ILE A 212 -13.80 -6.11 -5.61
N ILE A 213 -13.15 -7.28 -5.41
CA ILE A 213 -11.90 -7.38 -4.65
C ILE A 213 -10.84 -6.42 -5.21
N PHE A 214 -10.57 -6.46 -6.52
CA PHE A 214 -9.52 -5.60 -7.09
C PHE A 214 -9.84 -4.12 -6.99
N ALA A 215 -11.09 -3.75 -7.26
CA ALA A 215 -11.48 -2.35 -7.23
C ALA A 215 -11.55 -1.79 -5.79
N ASN A 216 -12.00 -2.60 -4.82
CA ASN A 216 -11.95 -2.25 -3.41
C ASN A 216 -10.51 -2.21 -2.88
N LEU A 217 -9.61 -3.09 -3.33
CA LEU A 217 -8.21 -3.05 -2.90
C LEU A 217 -7.56 -1.69 -3.19
N LEU A 218 -7.87 -1.11 -4.35
CA LEU A 218 -7.42 0.22 -4.75
C LEU A 218 -8.02 1.32 -3.86
N LEU A 219 -9.32 1.23 -3.55
CA LEU A 219 -10.00 2.17 -2.64
C LEU A 219 -9.46 2.04 -1.21
N PHE A 220 -9.22 0.81 -0.76
CA PHE A 220 -8.73 0.50 0.57
C PHE A 220 -7.34 1.09 0.78
N PHE A 221 -6.47 0.98 -0.23
CA PHE A 221 -5.13 1.58 -0.19
C PHE A 221 -5.18 3.09 0.05
N GLY A 222 -6.03 3.82 -0.69
CA GLY A 222 -6.11 5.27 -0.58
C GLY A 222 -6.80 5.79 0.70
N LEU A 223 -7.65 4.98 1.35
CA LEU A 223 -8.25 5.34 2.65
C LEU A 223 -7.35 4.96 3.84
N LEU A 224 -6.50 3.96 3.67
CA LEU A 224 -5.70 3.38 4.75
C LEU A 224 -4.57 4.29 5.22
N LEU A 225 -3.77 4.83 4.29
CA LEU A 225 -2.51 5.49 4.63
C LEU A 225 -2.71 6.69 5.58
N PRO A 226 -3.64 7.64 5.34
CA PRO A 226 -3.87 8.75 6.26
C PRO A 226 -4.31 8.29 7.65
N SER A 227 -5.14 7.24 7.71
CA SER A 227 -5.60 6.66 8.97
C SER A 227 -4.45 6.05 9.77
N VAL A 228 -3.57 5.27 9.12
CA VAL A 228 -2.38 4.68 9.74
C VAL A 228 -1.45 5.76 10.30
N LEU A 229 -1.19 6.83 9.53
CA LEU A 229 -0.33 7.93 9.98
C LEU A 229 -0.93 8.67 11.18
N SER A 230 -2.24 8.93 11.17
CA SER A 230 -2.93 9.57 12.30
C SER A 230 -2.91 8.71 13.56
N HIS A 231 -3.08 7.40 13.43
CA HIS A 231 -3.00 6.47 14.55
C HIS A 231 -1.57 6.36 15.09
N TYR A 232 -0.58 6.31 14.20
CA TYR A 232 0.83 6.30 14.59
C TYR A 232 1.17 7.52 15.46
N GLN A 233 0.75 8.73 15.06
CA GLN A 233 0.97 9.94 15.88
C GLN A 233 0.38 9.82 17.28
N GLN A 234 -0.82 9.25 17.42
CA GLN A 234 -1.46 9.03 18.71
C GLN A 234 -0.75 7.94 19.54
N ASP A 235 -0.33 6.86 18.90
CA ASP A 235 0.39 5.77 19.56
C ASP A 235 1.77 6.23 20.08
N ILE A 236 2.48 7.04 19.28
CA ILE A 236 3.71 7.72 19.72
C ILE A 236 3.42 8.59 20.94
N GLN A 237 2.44 9.50 20.86
CA GLN A 237 2.11 10.40 21.95
C GLN A 237 1.79 9.70 23.27
N SER A 238 1.18 8.51 23.20
CA SER A 238 0.76 7.73 24.38
C SER A 238 1.84 6.78 24.92
N ASN A 239 2.85 6.41 24.13
CA ASN A 239 3.91 5.47 24.54
C ASN A 239 5.32 6.03 24.32
N MET A 240 5.53 7.34 24.46
CA MET A 240 6.89 7.90 24.49
C MET A 240 7.63 7.44 25.75
N LEU A 241 8.93 7.20 25.65
CA LEU A 241 9.78 6.86 26.80
C LEU A 241 9.83 8.01 27.81
N ALA A 242 9.99 9.24 27.30
CA ALA A 242 9.97 10.49 28.07
C ALA A 242 9.45 11.63 27.18
N LYS A 243 9.06 12.76 27.76
CA LYS A 243 8.68 13.94 26.96
C LYS A 243 9.87 14.55 26.21
N TYR A 244 11.06 14.48 26.81
CA TYR A 244 12.31 14.91 26.23
C TYR A 244 13.35 13.84 26.43
N GLN A 245 14.01 13.46 25.35
CA GLN A 245 15.20 12.63 25.38
C GLN A 245 16.34 13.41 24.76
N TYR A 246 17.35 13.73 25.57
CA TYR A 246 18.53 14.46 25.15
C TYR A 246 19.61 13.45 24.78
N MET A 247 20.09 13.49 23.54
CA MET A 247 21.30 12.78 23.12
C MET A 247 22.46 13.76 23.20
N LEU A 248 23.44 13.43 24.03
CA LEU A 248 24.62 14.24 24.24
C LEU A 248 25.67 13.89 23.19
N GLU A 249 26.34 14.90 22.67
CA GLU A 249 27.37 14.75 21.66
C GLU A 249 28.68 15.32 22.19
N VAL A 250 29.72 14.49 22.15
CA VAL A 250 31.07 14.92 22.54
C VAL A 250 31.56 15.93 21.49
N PRO A 251 32.02 17.11 21.90
CA PRO A 251 32.56 18.10 20.96
C PRO A 251 33.68 17.50 20.11
N VAL A 252 33.68 17.79 18.81
CA VAL A 252 34.68 17.27 17.87
C VAL A 252 36.10 17.71 18.25
N SER A 253 36.23 18.87 18.88
CA SER A 253 37.48 19.39 19.45
C SER A 253 38.10 18.47 20.51
N ALA A 254 37.28 17.70 21.23
CA ALA A 254 37.76 16.75 22.25
C ALA A 254 38.45 15.53 21.60
N MET A 255 38.14 15.26 20.33
CA MET A 255 38.69 14.13 19.55
C MET A 255 39.88 14.53 18.67
N SER A 256 40.10 15.83 18.44
CA SER A 256 41.06 16.35 17.44
C SER A 256 42.21 17.18 18.04
N GLY A 257 42.24 17.39 19.35
CA GLY A 257 43.26 18.18 20.04
C GLY A 257 44.51 17.40 20.48
N ASN A 258 45.49 18.11 21.05
CA ASN A 258 46.58 17.47 21.77
C ASN A 258 46.04 16.72 22.98
N LYS A 259 46.71 15.64 23.42
CA LYS A 259 46.23 14.74 24.48
C LYS A 259 45.81 15.44 25.79
N LEU A 260 46.44 16.57 26.11
CA LEU A 260 46.08 17.43 27.25
C LEU A 260 44.79 18.23 27.02
N ASP A 261 44.62 18.81 25.84
CA ASP A 261 43.45 19.61 25.47
C ASP A 261 42.22 18.71 25.32
N SER A 262 42.36 17.56 24.67
CA SER A 262 41.32 16.52 24.61
C SER A 262 40.87 16.06 26.00
N MET A 263 41.82 15.86 26.93
CA MET A 263 41.49 15.47 28.29
C MET A 263 40.77 16.60 29.06
N LEU A 264 41.20 17.85 28.88
CA LEU A 264 40.54 19.02 29.43
C LEU A 264 39.11 19.19 28.89
N GLU A 265 38.91 18.99 27.60
CA GLU A 265 37.59 19.09 26.98
C GLU A 265 36.67 17.92 27.36
N LEU A 266 37.17 16.69 27.48
CA LEU A 266 36.39 15.56 28.00
C LEU A 266 36.00 15.78 29.47
N LEU A 267 36.89 16.39 30.28
CA LEU A 267 36.55 16.81 31.64
C LEU A 267 35.47 17.90 31.62
N GLN A 268 35.61 18.93 30.78
CA GLN A 268 34.60 19.99 30.65
C GLN A 268 33.26 19.46 30.15
N PHE A 269 33.27 18.48 29.24
CA PHE A 269 32.08 17.77 28.79
C PHE A 269 31.46 17.04 29.98
N SER A 270 32.20 16.15 30.65
CA SER A 270 31.69 15.37 31.78
C SER A 270 31.09 16.21 32.91
N TYR A 271 31.70 17.36 33.23
CA TYR A 271 31.16 18.30 34.22
C TYR A 271 30.00 19.15 33.67
N GLY A 272 30.09 19.60 32.41
CA GLY A 272 29.11 20.48 31.77
C GLY A 272 27.85 19.76 31.27
N THR A 273 27.87 18.44 31.19
CA THR A 273 26.70 17.61 30.87
C THR A 273 25.96 17.11 32.11
N LYS A 274 26.50 17.29 33.31
CA LYS A 274 25.76 16.95 34.54
C LYS A 274 24.64 17.97 34.73
N THR A 275 23.45 17.45 34.99
CA THR A 275 22.27 18.25 35.29
C THR A 275 21.84 18.08 36.74
N GLU A 276 21.34 19.17 37.33
CA GLU A 276 20.71 19.17 38.66
C GLU A 276 19.20 18.90 38.57
N ASN A 277 18.67 18.66 37.38
CA ASN A 277 17.25 18.42 37.18
C ASN A 277 16.82 17.09 37.84
N GLU A 278 15.93 17.17 38.83
CA GLU A 278 15.54 16.03 39.68
C GLU A 278 14.85 14.88 38.91
N ASP A 279 14.20 15.21 37.79
CA ASP A 279 13.55 14.23 36.94
C ASP A 279 14.47 13.64 35.87
N ALA A 280 15.68 14.18 35.68
CA ALA A 280 16.58 13.71 34.63
C ALA A 280 17.21 12.36 35.01
N GLU A 281 17.08 11.38 34.11
CA GLU A 281 17.70 10.06 34.27
C GLU A 281 18.72 9.82 33.16
N ALA A 282 19.98 9.63 33.55
CA ALA A 282 21.05 9.35 32.62
C ALA A 282 20.90 7.94 32.01
N PHE A 283 21.15 7.83 30.72
CA PHE A 283 21.24 6.56 29.99
C PHE A 283 22.47 6.55 29.09
N SER A 284 22.87 5.35 28.67
CA SER A 284 23.87 5.18 27.60
C SER A 284 23.18 4.76 26.32
N ALA A 285 23.60 5.31 25.19
CA ALA A 285 23.12 4.92 23.88
C ALA A 285 24.29 4.59 22.96
N TYR A 286 24.09 3.56 22.15
CA TYR A 286 25.03 3.13 21.12
C TYR A 286 24.23 2.73 19.88
N SER A 287 24.78 2.99 18.69
CA SER A 287 24.07 2.75 17.43
C SER A 287 24.72 1.62 16.65
N LEU A 288 23.92 0.66 16.22
CA LEU A 288 24.33 -0.41 15.31
C LEU A 288 23.39 -0.48 14.10
N GLU A 289 23.81 -1.15 13.04
CA GLU A 289 23.00 -1.36 11.85
C GLU A 289 22.53 -2.81 11.73
N THR A 290 21.35 -3.00 11.14
CA THR A 290 20.93 -4.33 10.69
C THR A 290 21.84 -4.85 9.57
N LEU A 291 21.94 -6.17 9.45
CA LEU A 291 22.74 -6.76 8.38
C LEU A 291 22.17 -6.37 7.00
N PRO A 292 23.04 -6.04 6.02
CA PRO A 292 22.58 -5.70 4.68
C PRO A 292 21.83 -6.88 4.09
N SER A 293 20.61 -6.63 3.62
CA SER A 293 19.70 -7.64 3.06
C SER A 293 19.05 -7.12 1.78
N LYS A 294 18.00 -7.80 1.29
CA LYS A 294 17.14 -7.27 0.22
C LYS A 294 16.41 -5.98 0.65
N TYR A 295 16.25 -5.77 1.95
CA TYR A 295 15.56 -4.63 2.55
C TYR A 295 16.53 -3.52 2.95
N LYS A 296 16.00 -2.31 3.11
CA LYS A 296 16.79 -1.14 3.52
C LYS A 296 17.42 -1.41 4.89
N THR A 297 18.70 -1.07 5.05
CA THR A 297 19.38 -1.16 6.35
C THR A 297 18.75 -0.17 7.32
N ASP A 298 18.50 -0.63 8.54
CA ASP A 298 17.95 0.17 9.63
C ASP A 298 19.04 0.41 10.67
N GLU A 299 19.08 1.64 11.14
CA GLU A 299 19.81 2.01 12.35
C GLU A 299 19.01 1.55 13.58
N VAL A 300 19.69 0.89 14.50
CA VAL A 300 19.13 0.33 15.73
C VAL A 300 19.86 0.96 16.90
N ILE A 301 19.12 1.72 17.71
CA ILE A 301 19.67 2.35 18.92
C ILE A 301 19.56 1.36 20.07
N LEU A 302 20.70 1.05 20.69
CA LEU A 302 20.79 0.28 21.92
C LEU A 302 20.79 1.25 23.09
N TYR A 303 19.86 1.07 24.00
CA TYR A 303 19.72 1.83 25.24
C TYR A 303 20.21 1.00 26.43
N GLY A 304 21.21 1.56 27.11
CA GLY A 304 21.73 1.13 28.40
C GLY A 304 20.97 1.86 29.49
N ILE A 305 20.08 1.14 30.15
CA ILE A 305 19.12 1.66 31.13
C ILE A 305 19.53 1.26 32.54
N LYS A 306 19.27 2.13 33.52
CA LYS A 306 19.48 1.80 34.93
C LYS A 306 18.44 0.78 35.40
N PRO A 307 18.79 -0.19 36.27
CA PRO A 307 17.85 -1.21 36.74
C PRO A 307 16.55 -0.63 37.35
N ASP A 308 16.67 0.44 38.15
CA ASP A 308 15.53 1.17 38.75
C ASP A 308 15.16 2.42 37.91
N SER A 309 14.84 2.23 36.63
CA SER A 309 14.46 3.34 35.75
C SER A 309 13.07 3.91 36.08
N LYS A 310 12.96 5.24 36.14
CA LYS A 310 11.69 5.98 36.26
C LYS A 310 10.90 6.03 34.95
N TYR A 311 11.57 5.80 33.82
CA TYR A 311 11.03 6.00 32.47
C TYR A 311 10.75 4.69 31.74
N ILE A 312 11.49 3.63 32.06
CA ILE A 312 11.39 2.34 31.37
C ILE A 312 11.13 1.25 32.41
N ASP A 313 9.89 0.77 32.43
CA ASP A 313 9.47 -0.38 33.23
C ASP A 313 9.76 -1.70 32.48
N ALA A 314 11.00 -2.16 32.57
CA ALA A 314 11.43 -3.44 31.99
C ALA A 314 12.29 -4.21 33.00
N ASP A 315 12.03 -5.51 33.14
CA ASP A 315 12.81 -6.41 34.00
C ASP A 315 14.19 -6.72 33.37
N LEU A 316 15.15 -5.86 33.66
CA LEU A 316 16.52 -5.91 33.14
C LEU A 316 17.51 -6.58 34.12
N GLU A 317 17.07 -7.01 35.30
CA GLU A 317 17.96 -7.47 36.39
C GLU A 317 18.74 -8.75 36.03
N ASP A 318 18.13 -9.69 35.31
CA ASP A 318 18.71 -11.03 35.11
C ASP A 318 19.88 -11.11 34.10
N GLY A 319 20.21 -10.04 33.37
CA GLY A 319 21.31 -10.02 32.40
C GLY A 319 21.20 -10.97 31.19
N ASP A 320 20.27 -11.94 31.20
CA ASP A 320 20.16 -13.06 30.26
C ASP A 320 19.31 -12.75 29.01
N GLY A 321 19.63 -11.64 28.36
CA GLY A 321 19.05 -11.23 27.08
C GLY A 321 18.90 -9.71 26.96
N VAL A 322 18.09 -9.29 25.99
CA VAL A 322 17.75 -7.89 25.71
C VAL A 322 16.26 -7.75 25.45
N TYR A 323 15.69 -6.60 25.77
CA TYR A 323 14.34 -6.25 25.32
C TYR A 323 14.45 -5.53 23.97
N ILE A 324 13.50 -5.77 23.08
CA ILE A 324 13.41 -5.04 21.81
C ILE A 324 12.14 -4.22 21.77
N SER A 325 12.15 -3.10 21.06
CA SER A 325 10.93 -2.30 20.88
C SER A 325 9.86 -3.07 20.08
N SER A 326 8.58 -2.77 20.31
CA SER A 326 7.47 -3.34 19.53
C SER A 326 7.62 -3.04 18.04
N ALA A 327 8.12 -1.84 17.69
CA ALA A 327 8.47 -1.50 16.31
C ALA A 327 9.53 -2.45 15.72
N TYR A 328 10.59 -2.79 16.47
CA TYR A 328 11.60 -3.74 16.00
C TYR A 328 11.01 -5.15 15.85
N ALA A 329 10.26 -5.60 16.85
CA ALA A 329 9.65 -6.92 16.84
C ALA A 329 8.68 -7.13 15.67
N GLU A 330 7.79 -6.16 15.41
CA GLU A 330 6.80 -6.26 14.34
C GLU A 330 7.43 -6.18 12.94
N LYS A 331 8.42 -5.30 12.74
CA LYS A 331 9.09 -5.13 11.44
C LYS A 331 9.70 -6.45 10.97
N PHE A 332 10.48 -7.10 11.84
CA PHE A 332 11.23 -8.31 11.51
C PHE A 332 10.55 -9.61 11.97
N LEU A 333 9.33 -9.53 12.52
CA LEU A 333 8.55 -10.65 13.07
C LEU A 333 9.30 -11.44 14.15
N LEU A 334 10.05 -10.73 14.99
CA LEU A 334 10.83 -11.31 16.08
C LEU A 334 9.94 -11.64 17.27
N LYS A 335 10.29 -12.71 17.98
CA LYS A 335 9.62 -13.18 19.19
C LYS A 335 10.62 -13.35 20.33
N PRO A 336 10.16 -13.34 21.59
CA PRO A 336 10.98 -13.76 22.72
C PRO A 336 11.61 -15.14 22.46
N GLY A 337 12.92 -15.24 22.66
CA GLY A 337 13.74 -16.42 22.35
C GLY A 337 14.53 -16.34 21.05
N ASP A 338 14.18 -15.45 20.13
CA ASP A 338 14.94 -15.24 18.89
C ASP A 338 16.30 -14.58 19.16
N SER A 339 17.22 -14.69 18.21
CA SER A 339 18.52 -14.00 18.24
C SER A 339 18.61 -12.97 17.13
N ILE A 340 19.00 -11.75 17.49
CA ILE A 340 19.25 -10.65 16.54
C ILE A 340 20.75 -10.47 16.34
N THR A 341 21.16 -10.20 15.11
CA THR A 341 22.57 -9.87 14.80
C THR A 341 22.63 -8.49 14.17
N LEU A 342 23.45 -7.65 14.78
CA LEU A 342 23.69 -6.26 14.38
C LEU A 342 25.17 -6.10 14.03
N LYS A 343 25.49 -5.12 13.20
CA LYS A 343 26.87 -4.81 12.79
C LYS A 343 27.19 -3.36 13.07
N GLU A 344 28.48 -3.08 13.19
CA GLU A 344 28.95 -1.70 13.14
C GLU A 344 28.69 -1.08 11.76
N LYS A 345 28.55 0.25 11.75
CA LYS A 345 28.32 1.00 10.52
C LYS A 345 29.52 0.93 9.58
N TYR A 346 30.71 1.14 10.13
CA TYR A 346 31.97 1.23 9.36
C TYR A 346 32.90 0.03 9.58
N GLU A 347 32.68 -0.74 10.65
CA GLU A 347 33.50 -1.92 10.94
C GLU A 347 32.83 -3.23 10.50
N LYS A 348 33.63 -4.30 10.46
CA LYS A 348 33.13 -5.65 10.18
C LYS A 348 32.64 -6.37 11.44
N THR A 349 32.73 -5.72 12.59
CA THR A 349 32.35 -6.24 13.90
C THR A 349 30.85 -6.50 13.95
N LYS A 350 30.46 -7.66 14.49
CA LYS A 350 29.06 -8.09 14.60
C LYS A 350 28.76 -8.48 16.03
N TYR A 351 27.59 -8.09 16.49
CA TYR A 351 27.08 -8.37 17.82
C TYR A 351 25.80 -9.18 17.71
N THR A 352 25.68 -10.22 18.54
CA THR A 352 24.48 -11.06 18.58
C THR A 352 23.84 -10.96 19.96
N PHE A 353 22.54 -10.65 19.98
CA PHE A 353 21.78 -10.51 21.21
C PHE A 353 20.58 -11.47 21.20
N LYS A 354 20.27 -12.05 22.36
CA LYS A 354 19.09 -12.92 22.54
C LYS A 354 17.93 -12.08 23.06
N VAL A 355 16.78 -12.19 22.40
CA VAL A 355 15.57 -11.44 22.75
C VAL A 355 14.91 -12.07 23.99
N LYS A 356 14.94 -11.37 25.13
CA LYS A 356 14.25 -11.78 26.38
C LYS A 356 12.76 -11.42 26.28
N GLY A 357 12.45 -10.23 25.79
CA GLY A 357 11.08 -9.72 25.74
C GLY A 357 10.89 -8.58 24.73
N ILE A 358 9.65 -8.13 24.61
CA ILE A 358 9.27 -7.01 23.75
C ILE A 358 8.75 -5.89 24.64
N TYR A 359 9.38 -4.72 24.56
CA TYR A 359 8.95 -3.51 25.24
C TYR A 359 8.05 -2.68 24.31
N LYS A 360 6.92 -2.20 24.83
CA LYS A 360 5.94 -1.46 24.01
C LYS A 360 6.46 -0.06 23.70
N TYR A 361 7.06 0.09 22.53
CA TYR A 361 7.60 1.35 22.03
C TYR A 361 7.59 1.37 20.50
N SER A 362 6.78 2.26 19.92
CA SER A 362 6.60 2.38 18.47
C SER A 362 7.43 3.51 17.85
N GLY A 363 8.13 4.30 18.69
CA GLY A 363 8.89 5.49 18.27
C GLY A 363 10.22 5.21 17.60
N GLY A 364 10.72 3.99 17.68
CA GLY A 364 11.99 3.63 17.06
C GLY A 364 12.26 2.13 17.11
N ILE A 365 13.18 1.69 16.24
CA ILE A 365 13.74 0.34 16.27
C ILE A 365 14.86 0.36 17.30
N CYS A 366 14.59 -0.21 18.49
CA CYS A 366 15.47 -0.06 19.64
C CYS A 366 15.69 -1.38 20.37
N VAL A 367 16.82 -1.47 21.06
CA VAL A 367 17.16 -2.56 21.99
C VAL A 367 17.37 -1.93 23.36
N PHE A 368 16.89 -2.58 24.42
CA PHE A 368 17.06 -2.15 25.80
C PHE A 368 17.81 -3.22 26.58
N MET A 369 18.82 -2.80 27.33
CA MET A 369 19.65 -3.65 28.18
C MET A 369 20.16 -2.86 29.39
N PRO A 370 20.69 -3.52 30.44
CA PRO A 370 21.35 -2.81 31.54
C PRO A 370 22.47 -1.90 31.05
N GLN A 371 22.59 -0.71 31.65
CA GLN A 371 23.62 0.26 31.31
C GLN A 371 25.03 -0.32 31.44
N GLU A 372 25.32 -1.03 32.54
CA GLU A 372 26.60 -1.71 32.75
C GLU A 372 26.92 -2.68 31.61
N LYS A 373 25.94 -3.53 31.24
CA LYS A 373 26.10 -4.49 30.13
C LYS A 373 26.37 -3.81 28.79
N LEU A 374 25.71 -2.69 28.50
CA LEU A 374 25.96 -1.92 27.29
C LEU A 374 27.38 -1.36 27.29
N ASN A 375 27.78 -0.73 28.40
CA ASN A 375 29.09 -0.10 28.54
C ASN A 375 30.22 -1.13 28.46
N ASP A 376 30.04 -2.32 29.04
CA ASP A 376 30.98 -3.44 28.95
C ASP A 376 31.04 -4.05 27.54
N THR A 377 29.92 -4.08 26.80
CA THR A 377 29.88 -4.67 25.46
C THR A 377 30.67 -3.83 24.45
N PHE A 378 30.73 -2.52 24.64
CA PHE A 378 31.36 -1.55 23.72
C PHE A 378 32.57 -0.83 24.33
N ASP A 379 33.10 -1.32 25.46
CA ASP A 379 34.27 -0.76 26.16
C ASP A 379 34.17 0.75 26.47
N LEU A 380 32.97 1.24 26.84
CA LEU A 380 32.68 2.66 27.06
C LEU A 380 33.08 3.15 28.47
N GLY A 381 33.25 2.23 29.43
CA GLY A 381 33.58 2.50 30.82
C GLY A 381 32.37 2.60 31.76
N ASN A 382 32.60 2.34 33.05
CA ASN A 382 31.52 2.10 34.03
C ASN A 382 30.60 3.32 34.25
N ASP A 383 31.14 4.54 34.21
CA ASP A 383 30.39 5.77 34.46
C ASP A 383 29.92 6.48 33.18
N TYR A 384 30.04 5.81 32.02
CA TYR A 384 29.63 6.39 30.74
C TYR A 384 28.11 6.60 30.69
N PHE A 385 27.72 7.75 30.16
CA PHE A 385 26.36 8.08 29.75
C PHE A 385 26.44 8.98 28.51
N SER A 386 25.41 8.92 27.67
CA SER A 386 25.34 9.69 26.43
C SER A 386 23.99 10.36 26.24
N GLY A 387 23.15 10.40 27.28
CA GLY A 387 21.88 11.07 27.22
C GLY A 387 21.10 11.10 28.52
N TYR A 388 20.02 11.88 28.51
CA TYR A 388 19.08 12.00 29.62
C TYR A 388 17.63 11.85 29.15
N PHE A 389 16.85 11.06 29.89
CA PHE A 389 15.39 11.11 29.85
C PHE A 389 14.90 12.18 30.83
N SER A 390 13.97 13.03 30.40
CA SER A 390 13.35 14.03 31.27
C SER A 390 11.91 14.34 30.84
N ASN A 391 11.04 14.62 31.81
CA ASN A 391 9.68 15.10 31.56
C ASN A 391 9.60 16.65 31.57
N SER A 392 10.66 17.30 32.02
CA SER A 392 10.83 18.74 32.03
C SER A 392 11.94 19.15 31.05
N LYS A 393 12.02 20.43 30.73
CA LYS A 393 13.06 20.92 29.83
C LYS A 393 14.34 21.15 30.63
N ILE A 394 15.42 20.44 30.29
CA ILE A 394 16.77 20.66 30.84
C ILE A 394 17.28 22.00 30.29
N LYS A 395 17.80 22.87 31.17
CA LYS A 395 18.22 24.25 30.83
C LYS A 395 19.64 24.58 31.28
N ASP A 396 20.20 23.74 32.14
CA ASP A 396 21.49 23.84 32.79
C ASP A 396 22.61 23.16 31.99
N ILE A 397 22.27 22.27 31.06
CA ILE A 397 23.21 21.75 30.06
C ILE A 397 23.34 22.77 28.92
N ASP A 398 24.58 23.14 28.60
CA ASP A 398 24.88 23.99 27.44
C ASP A 398 24.45 23.30 26.15
N GLY A 399 23.71 24.03 25.30
CA GLY A 399 23.20 23.52 24.03
C GLY A 399 24.28 22.97 23.10
N LYS A 400 25.55 23.40 23.24
CA LYS A 400 26.67 22.86 22.46
C LYS A 400 26.97 21.37 22.74
N TYR A 401 26.53 20.84 23.88
CA TYR A 401 26.71 19.43 24.24
C TYR A 401 25.47 18.58 23.91
N ILE A 402 24.38 19.20 23.45
CA ILE A 402 23.14 18.53 23.07
C ILE A 402 23.15 18.35 21.56
N GLY A 403 23.49 17.14 21.09
CA GLY A 403 23.47 16.82 19.66
C GLY A 403 22.05 16.74 19.11
N SER A 404 21.13 16.11 19.84
CA SER A 404 19.71 16.08 19.46
C SER A 404 18.76 15.97 20.65
N VAL A 405 17.53 16.47 20.45
CA VAL A 405 16.42 16.31 21.38
C VAL A 405 15.30 15.55 20.68
N LEU A 406 15.01 14.35 21.16
CA LEU A 406 13.89 13.53 20.71
C LEU A 406 12.67 13.86 21.58
N ASP A 407 11.81 14.73 21.06
CA ASP A 407 10.51 15.07 21.64
C ASP A 407 9.36 14.59 20.73
N LEU A 408 8.10 14.88 21.12
CA LEU A 408 6.93 14.48 20.34
C LEU A 408 6.99 15.02 18.90
N GLU A 409 7.48 16.24 18.71
CA GLU A 409 7.57 16.84 17.38
C GLU A 409 8.62 16.11 16.53
N ALA A 410 9.78 15.80 17.09
CA ALA A 410 10.82 15.02 16.41
C ALA A 410 10.32 13.62 16.02
N LEU A 411 9.67 12.90 16.95
CA LEU A 411 9.18 11.55 16.73
C LEU A 411 8.02 11.49 15.72
N THR A 412 7.16 12.52 15.68
CA THR A 412 6.02 12.56 14.74
C THR A 412 6.35 13.23 13.41
N LYS A 413 7.52 13.87 13.28
CA LYS A 413 7.95 14.63 12.09
C LYS A 413 7.79 13.84 10.79
N ILE A 414 8.26 12.59 10.76
CA ILE A 414 8.19 11.73 9.57
C ILE A 414 6.72 11.49 9.19
N SER A 415 5.87 11.13 10.15
CA SER A 415 4.46 10.86 9.87
C SER A 415 3.70 12.12 9.40
N ARG A 416 4.02 13.29 9.94
CA ARG A 416 3.45 14.57 9.53
C ARG A 416 3.92 14.97 8.13
N GLN A 417 5.18 14.72 7.81
CA GLN A 417 5.71 14.92 6.46
C GLN A 417 5.03 13.99 5.45
N LEU A 418 4.85 12.72 5.78
CA LEU A 418 4.10 11.77 4.94
C LEU A 418 2.63 12.18 4.79
N ASP A 419 1.99 12.68 5.84
CA ASP A 419 0.60 13.14 5.78
C ASP A 419 0.44 14.38 4.86
N VAL A 420 1.35 15.35 4.95
CA VAL A 420 1.31 16.55 4.09
C VAL A 420 1.67 16.23 2.63
N SER A 421 2.75 15.48 2.41
CA SER A 421 3.22 15.13 1.05
C SER A 421 2.28 14.17 0.34
N MET A 422 1.80 13.14 1.04
CA MET A 422 1.04 12.05 0.44
C MET A 422 -0.47 12.19 0.66
N GLY A 423 -0.95 12.90 1.68
CA GLY A 423 -2.38 13.02 1.98
C GLY A 423 -3.19 13.61 0.82
N ASN A 424 -2.67 14.68 0.21
CA ASN A 424 -3.28 15.27 -0.99
C ASN A 424 -3.29 14.30 -2.18
N MET A 425 -2.23 13.51 -2.32
CA MET A 425 -2.13 12.49 -3.36
C MET A 425 -3.11 11.33 -3.12
N MET A 426 -3.31 10.91 -1.87
CA MET A 426 -4.27 9.86 -1.49
C MET A 426 -5.71 10.28 -1.80
N GLY A 427 -6.06 11.55 -1.62
CA GLY A 427 -7.37 12.08 -2.04
C GLY A 427 -7.62 11.88 -3.54
N MET A 428 -6.61 12.14 -4.37
CA MET A 428 -6.69 11.90 -5.82
C MET A 428 -6.81 10.41 -6.14
N VAL A 429 -6.02 9.55 -5.47
CA VAL A 429 -6.11 8.10 -5.62
C VAL A 429 -7.51 7.59 -5.29
N ASN A 430 -8.11 8.05 -4.20
CA ASN A 430 -9.48 7.69 -3.81
C ASN A 430 -10.51 8.07 -4.88
N ALA A 431 -10.41 9.26 -5.46
CA ALA A 431 -11.30 9.69 -6.54
C ALA A 431 -11.19 8.78 -7.77
N PHE A 432 -9.97 8.43 -8.20
CA PHE A 432 -9.76 7.50 -9.31
C PHE A 432 -10.24 6.08 -8.96
N ALA A 433 -10.02 5.62 -7.72
CA ALA A 433 -10.45 4.32 -7.26
C ALA A 433 -11.98 4.17 -7.33
N ILE A 434 -12.73 5.16 -6.86
CA ILE A 434 -14.20 5.19 -6.94
C ILE A 434 -14.66 5.15 -8.40
N GLY A 435 -14.02 5.91 -9.29
CA GLY A 435 -14.34 5.91 -10.72
C GLY A 435 -14.13 4.54 -11.37
N ILE A 436 -12.97 3.92 -11.13
CA ILE A 436 -12.67 2.57 -11.62
C ILE A 436 -13.65 1.55 -11.05
N TYR A 437 -13.93 1.64 -9.75
CA TYR A 437 -14.88 0.79 -9.05
C TYR A 437 -16.28 0.85 -9.69
N MET A 438 -16.76 2.05 -10.01
CA MET A 438 -18.04 2.26 -10.70
C MET A 438 -18.04 1.61 -12.09
N VAL A 439 -16.98 1.78 -12.87
CA VAL A 439 -16.86 1.19 -14.22
C VAL A 439 -16.86 -0.33 -14.13
N VAL A 440 -16.08 -0.92 -13.22
CA VAL A 440 -15.97 -2.37 -13.03
C VAL A 440 -17.32 -2.96 -12.65
N ILE A 441 -17.99 -2.41 -11.62
CA ILE A 441 -19.31 -2.90 -11.21
C ILE A 441 -20.34 -2.73 -12.32
N TYR A 442 -20.35 -1.59 -13.02
CA TYR A 442 -21.26 -1.37 -14.14
C TYR A 442 -21.10 -2.43 -15.22
N LEU A 443 -19.87 -2.71 -15.65
CA LEU A 443 -19.59 -3.70 -16.67
C LEU A 443 -20.03 -5.11 -16.24
N LEU A 444 -19.76 -5.46 -14.99
CA LEU A 444 -20.06 -6.78 -14.43
C LEU A 444 -21.57 -7.01 -14.25
N SER A 445 -22.26 -6.03 -13.68
CA SER A 445 -23.71 -6.11 -13.46
C SER A 445 -24.45 -6.09 -14.81
N LYS A 446 -24.02 -5.26 -15.77
CA LYS A 446 -24.58 -5.21 -17.13
C LYS A 446 -24.57 -6.58 -17.80
N ILE A 447 -23.52 -7.37 -17.63
CA ILE A 447 -23.40 -8.72 -18.19
C ILE A 447 -24.46 -9.66 -17.62
N ILE A 448 -24.83 -9.50 -16.34
CA ILE A 448 -25.86 -10.31 -15.70
C ILE A 448 -27.22 -10.03 -16.35
N ILE A 449 -27.56 -8.76 -16.59
CA ILE A 449 -28.81 -8.40 -17.26
C ILE A 449 -28.83 -8.88 -18.71
N GLU A 450 -27.75 -8.68 -19.46
CA GLU A 450 -27.67 -9.10 -20.86
C GLU A 450 -27.83 -10.62 -21.02
N LYS A 451 -27.35 -11.42 -20.07
CA LYS A 451 -27.53 -12.88 -20.08
C LYS A 451 -28.94 -13.32 -19.74
N ASN A 452 -29.66 -12.54 -18.95
CA ASN A 452 -31.04 -12.83 -18.58
C ASN A 452 -32.06 -12.08 -19.47
N ALA A 453 -31.61 -11.37 -20.52
CA ALA A 453 -32.48 -10.57 -21.39
C ALA A 453 -33.64 -11.37 -21.99
N GLN A 454 -33.38 -12.59 -22.47
CA GLN A 454 -34.42 -13.47 -23.01
C GLN A 454 -35.45 -13.87 -21.94
N ALA A 455 -35.01 -14.22 -20.74
CA ALA A 455 -35.89 -14.58 -19.63
C ALA A 455 -36.71 -13.37 -19.14
N ILE A 456 -36.10 -12.17 -19.12
CA ILE A 456 -36.77 -10.90 -18.86
C ILE A 456 -37.84 -10.63 -19.92
N SER A 457 -37.52 -10.83 -21.20
CA SER A 457 -38.45 -10.67 -22.32
C SER A 457 -39.65 -11.61 -22.21
N MET A 458 -39.43 -12.89 -21.87
CA MET A 458 -40.52 -13.84 -21.64
C MET A 458 -41.43 -13.41 -20.47
N THR A 459 -40.85 -12.95 -19.35
CA THR A 459 -41.66 -12.46 -18.23
C THR A 459 -42.50 -11.23 -18.59
N LYS A 460 -42.03 -10.36 -19.49
CA LYS A 460 -42.83 -9.23 -20.00
C LYS A 460 -44.02 -9.72 -20.83
N ILE A 461 -43.81 -10.70 -21.71
CA ILE A 461 -44.89 -11.31 -22.51
C ILE A 461 -45.95 -11.95 -21.61
N LEU A 462 -45.52 -12.56 -20.49
CA LEU A 462 -46.41 -13.15 -19.49
C LEU A 462 -47.17 -12.12 -18.63
N GLY A 463 -46.98 -10.81 -18.87
CA GLY A 463 -47.72 -9.74 -18.19
C GLY A 463 -47.08 -9.19 -16.92
N TYR A 464 -45.84 -9.57 -16.59
CA TYR A 464 -45.14 -9.02 -15.41
C TYR A 464 -44.76 -7.55 -15.62
N THR A 465 -44.94 -6.74 -14.59
CA THR A 465 -44.53 -5.33 -14.61
C THR A 465 -43.00 -5.19 -14.50
N ASN A 466 -42.46 -4.07 -15.00
CA ASN A 466 -41.03 -3.77 -14.88
C ASN A 466 -40.52 -3.76 -13.42
N GLY A 467 -41.39 -3.40 -12.46
CA GLY A 467 -41.08 -3.43 -11.04
C GLY A 467 -40.92 -4.85 -10.49
N GLU A 468 -41.79 -5.77 -10.89
CA GLU A 468 -41.70 -7.19 -10.50
C GLU A 468 -40.48 -7.87 -11.12
N ILE A 469 -40.18 -7.57 -12.38
CA ILE A 469 -38.97 -8.06 -13.07
C ILE A 469 -37.71 -7.54 -12.36
N SER A 470 -37.66 -6.26 -12.01
CA SER A 470 -36.57 -5.68 -11.22
C SER A 470 -36.39 -6.41 -9.88
N ARG A 471 -37.49 -6.72 -9.19
CA ARG A 471 -37.47 -7.46 -7.92
C ARG A 471 -36.96 -8.91 -8.08
N LEU A 472 -37.03 -9.49 -9.27
CA LEU A 472 -36.48 -10.81 -9.56
C LEU A 472 -34.98 -10.78 -9.86
N TYR A 473 -34.52 -9.83 -10.69
CA TYR A 473 -33.14 -9.84 -11.21
C TYR A 473 -32.20 -8.86 -10.49
N ILE A 474 -32.63 -7.62 -10.27
CA ILE A 474 -31.80 -6.59 -9.61
C ILE A 474 -31.65 -6.95 -8.13
N TRP A 475 -32.75 -7.27 -7.45
CA TRP A 475 -32.71 -7.64 -6.03
C TRP A 475 -31.85 -8.89 -5.75
N SER A 476 -31.88 -9.89 -6.64
CA SER A 476 -30.96 -11.04 -6.55
C SER A 476 -29.50 -10.62 -6.65
N THR A 477 -29.18 -9.75 -7.61
CA THR A 477 -27.83 -9.24 -7.82
C THR A 477 -27.37 -8.37 -6.65
N THR A 478 -28.26 -7.55 -6.09
CA THR A 478 -27.99 -6.72 -4.91
C THR A 478 -27.59 -7.56 -3.71
N ILE A 479 -28.33 -8.64 -3.43
CA ILE A 479 -28.00 -9.55 -2.32
C ILE A 479 -26.61 -10.16 -2.52
N VAL A 480 -26.30 -10.60 -3.75
CA VAL A 480 -24.98 -11.17 -4.03
C VAL A 480 -23.88 -10.12 -3.92
N VAL A 481 -24.09 -8.89 -4.40
CA VAL A 481 -23.12 -7.79 -4.26
C VAL A 481 -22.84 -7.49 -2.79
N ILE A 482 -23.87 -7.40 -1.95
CA ILE A 482 -23.70 -7.18 -0.51
C ILE A 482 -22.86 -8.30 0.13
N ILE A 483 -23.16 -9.56 -0.21
CA ILE A 483 -22.38 -10.72 0.27
C ILE A 483 -20.94 -10.63 -0.25
N CYS A 484 -20.74 -10.33 -1.53
CA CYS A 484 -19.42 -10.16 -2.13
C CYS A 484 -18.63 -9.05 -1.44
N LEU A 485 -19.24 -7.91 -1.12
CA LEU A 485 -18.59 -6.83 -0.39
C LEU A 485 -18.17 -7.27 1.01
N LEU A 486 -19.04 -7.93 1.75
CA LEU A 486 -18.71 -8.41 3.10
C LEU A 486 -17.60 -9.47 3.08
N LEU A 487 -17.64 -10.38 2.11
CA LEU A 487 -16.63 -11.43 1.96
C LEU A 487 -15.30 -10.92 1.39
N SER A 488 -15.30 -9.77 0.70
CA SER A 488 -14.06 -9.21 0.14
C SER A 488 -13.20 -8.54 1.21
N LEU A 489 -13.80 -7.90 2.22
CA LEU A 489 -13.09 -7.23 3.32
C LEU A 489 -12.00 -8.08 4.02
N PRO A 490 -12.24 -9.33 4.46
CA PRO A 490 -11.19 -10.13 5.09
C PRO A 490 -10.06 -10.51 4.12
N ILE A 491 -10.39 -10.71 2.84
CA ILE A 491 -9.40 -11.00 1.79
C ILE A 491 -8.54 -9.75 1.56
N GLU A 492 -9.17 -8.59 1.40
CA GLU A 492 -8.53 -7.30 1.22
C GLU A 492 -7.61 -6.97 2.40
N LYS A 493 -8.05 -7.20 3.64
CA LYS A 493 -7.20 -7.06 4.84
C LYS A 493 -5.94 -7.91 4.74
N ALA A 494 -6.08 -9.20 4.40
CA ALA A 494 -4.94 -10.10 4.30
C ALA A 494 -3.95 -9.67 3.20
N VAL A 495 -4.47 -9.26 2.03
CA VAL A 495 -3.64 -8.75 0.93
C VAL A 495 -2.95 -7.44 1.34
N MET A 496 -3.67 -6.53 1.98
CA MET A 496 -3.15 -5.23 2.40
C MET A 496 -2.05 -5.36 3.44
N ASN A 497 -2.19 -6.29 4.40
CA ASN A 497 -1.13 -6.60 5.36
C ASN A 497 0.19 -6.99 4.68
N VAL A 498 0.12 -7.80 3.62
CA VAL A 498 1.31 -8.21 2.85
C VAL A 498 1.86 -7.04 2.05
N LEU A 499 1.01 -6.32 1.31
CA LEU A 499 1.43 -5.19 0.46
C LEU A 499 2.06 -4.07 1.27
N PHE A 500 1.42 -3.65 2.36
CA PHE A 500 1.91 -2.58 3.23
C PHE A 500 3.25 -2.96 3.88
N ARG A 501 3.37 -4.20 4.36
CA ARG A 501 4.62 -4.68 4.97
C ARG A 501 5.78 -4.70 3.98
N GLU A 502 5.58 -5.24 2.77
CA GLU A 502 6.61 -5.25 1.73
C GLU A 502 7.01 -3.83 1.33
N MET A 503 6.06 -2.89 1.25
CA MET A 503 6.32 -1.48 1.00
C MET A 503 7.19 -0.86 2.09
N MET A 504 6.83 -1.05 3.37
CA MET A 504 7.57 -0.51 4.51
C MET A 504 9.00 -1.07 4.58
N LEU A 505 9.19 -2.38 4.38
CA LEU A 505 10.51 -3.01 4.43
C LEU A 505 11.45 -2.56 3.31
N THR A 506 10.91 -2.24 2.13
CA THR A 506 11.73 -1.88 0.96
C THR A 506 12.02 -0.40 0.85
N SER A 507 11.11 0.46 1.31
CA SER A 507 11.15 1.90 0.96
C SER A 507 11.46 2.80 2.15
N ILE A 508 11.12 2.40 3.38
CA ILE A 508 11.15 3.27 4.57
C ILE A 508 12.02 2.67 5.68
N SER A 509 12.91 3.49 6.24
CA SER A 509 13.66 3.16 7.47
C SER A 509 12.76 3.41 8.69
N GLY A 510 12.87 2.57 9.72
CA GLY A 510 11.93 2.58 10.84
C GLY A 510 10.67 1.73 10.59
N TRP A 511 9.68 1.82 11.48
CA TRP A 511 8.46 1.01 11.39
C TRP A 511 7.23 1.81 11.79
N ILE A 512 6.26 1.85 10.89
CA ILE A 512 4.91 2.35 11.17
C ILE A 512 4.00 1.12 11.13
N ALA A 513 3.46 0.76 12.28
CA ALA A 513 2.60 -0.40 12.40
C ALA A 513 1.32 -0.22 11.57
N LEU A 514 0.94 -1.25 10.82
CA LEU A 514 -0.30 -1.23 10.07
C LEU A 514 -1.49 -1.32 11.03
N TRP A 515 -2.21 -0.20 11.17
CA TRP A 515 -3.47 -0.14 11.90
C TRP A 515 -4.63 0.21 10.98
N ILE A 516 -5.62 -0.68 10.90
CA ILE A 516 -6.79 -0.48 10.06
C ILE A 516 -7.96 -0.07 10.94
N ASP A 517 -8.35 1.21 10.88
CA ASP A 517 -9.51 1.71 11.60
C ASP A 517 -10.77 0.91 11.20
N PRO A 518 -11.55 0.38 12.17
CA PRO A 518 -12.87 -0.18 11.92
C PRO A 518 -13.77 0.68 11.01
N LYS A 519 -13.64 2.01 11.06
CA LYS A 519 -14.37 2.95 10.19
C LYS A 519 -14.09 2.74 8.71
N ILE A 520 -12.86 2.38 8.32
CA ILE A 520 -12.51 2.19 6.90
C ILE A 520 -13.33 1.05 6.29
N TYR A 521 -13.57 -0.03 7.03
CA TYR A 521 -14.43 -1.12 6.56
C TYR A 521 -15.86 -0.64 6.29
N VAL A 522 -16.38 0.25 7.14
CA VAL A 522 -17.71 0.85 6.97
C VAL A 522 -17.72 1.79 5.77
N GLU A 523 -16.70 2.62 5.59
CA GLU A 523 -16.59 3.53 4.45
C GLU A 523 -16.52 2.78 3.11
N ILE A 524 -15.66 1.75 3.00
CA ILE A 524 -15.57 0.90 1.81
C ILE A 524 -16.91 0.25 1.52
N PHE A 525 -17.58 -0.27 2.55
CA PHE A 525 -18.89 -0.90 2.38
C PHE A 525 -19.96 0.09 1.91
N LEU A 526 -20.01 1.29 2.49
CA LEU A 526 -20.96 2.35 2.12
C LEU A 526 -20.69 2.91 0.72
N ILE A 527 -19.42 3.18 0.38
CA ILE A 527 -19.01 3.59 -0.97
C ILE A 527 -19.35 2.48 -1.98
N GLY A 528 -19.10 1.23 -1.60
CA GLY A 528 -19.41 0.05 -2.40
C GLY A 528 -20.89 -0.08 -2.73
N ILE A 529 -21.75 0.01 -1.70
CA ILE A 529 -23.21 -0.01 -1.84
C ILE A 529 -23.71 1.23 -2.60
N GLY A 530 -23.22 2.42 -2.27
CA GLY A 530 -23.61 3.67 -2.92
C GLY A 530 -23.32 3.63 -4.42
N THR A 531 -22.13 3.17 -4.80
CA THR A 531 -21.74 3.01 -6.20
C THR A 531 -22.60 1.96 -6.90
N TYR A 532 -22.84 0.81 -6.26
CA TYR A 532 -23.73 -0.20 -6.82
C TYR A 532 -25.18 0.30 -6.95
N ALA A 533 -25.68 1.13 -6.03
CA ALA A 533 -27.02 1.70 -6.12
C ALA A 533 -27.18 2.59 -7.37
N VAL A 534 -26.16 3.38 -7.70
CA VAL A 534 -26.12 4.16 -8.95
C VAL A 534 -26.16 3.23 -10.16
N VAL A 535 -25.36 2.16 -10.16
CA VAL A 535 -25.37 1.15 -11.23
C VAL A 535 -26.74 0.47 -11.35
N ALA A 536 -27.33 0.04 -10.23
CA ALA A 536 -28.64 -0.61 -10.19
C ALA A 536 -29.76 0.31 -10.74
N MET A 537 -29.66 1.63 -10.53
CA MET A 537 -30.58 2.60 -11.13
C MET A 537 -30.43 2.67 -12.66
N ILE A 538 -29.19 2.68 -13.17
CA ILE A 538 -28.91 2.64 -14.61
C ILE A 538 -29.45 1.33 -15.22
N GLU A 539 -29.27 0.23 -14.50
CA GLU A 539 -29.76 -1.10 -14.89
C GLU A 539 -31.27 -1.19 -14.93
N TYR A 540 -31.96 -0.63 -13.94
CA TYR A 540 -33.41 -0.57 -13.92
C TYR A 540 -33.96 0.14 -15.17
N ARG A 541 -33.34 1.26 -15.58
CA ARG A 541 -33.68 1.94 -16.84
C ARG A 541 -33.47 1.02 -18.04
N ARG A 542 -32.42 0.20 -18.04
CA ARG A 542 -32.14 -0.73 -19.14
C ARG A 542 -33.17 -1.86 -19.21
N ILE A 543 -33.60 -2.43 -18.09
CA ILE A 543 -34.67 -3.45 -18.05
C ILE A 543 -35.95 -2.93 -18.72
N LYS A 544 -36.31 -1.66 -18.47
CA LYS A 544 -37.48 -1.03 -19.11
C LYS A 544 -37.40 -1.08 -20.64
N HIS A 545 -36.22 -0.91 -21.21
CA HIS A 545 -35.98 -0.85 -22.66
C HIS A 545 -35.65 -2.20 -23.30
N VAL A 546 -35.60 -3.31 -22.55
CA VAL A 546 -35.45 -4.65 -23.16
C VAL A 546 -36.69 -4.92 -24.03
N PRO A 547 -36.53 -5.11 -25.35
CA PRO A 547 -37.65 -5.27 -26.26
C PRO A 547 -38.24 -6.68 -26.12
N MET A 548 -39.56 -6.82 -26.36
CA MET A 548 -40.28 -8.08 -26.13
C MET A 548 -40.01 -9.14 -27.22
N ASP A 549 -39.48 -8.73 -28.37
CA ASP A 549 -39.14 -9.60 -29.51
C ASP A 549 -37.86 -10.41 -29.28
N GLU A 550 -37.02 -10.05 -28.29
CA GLU A 550 -35.85 -10.84 -27.86
C GLU A 550 -36.22 -12.28 -27.47
N ALA A 551 -37.40 -12.47 -26.87
CA ALA A 551 -37.90 -13.80 -26.53
C ALA A 551 -38.16 -14.68 -27.77
N LEU A 552 -38.49 -14.07 -28.92
CA LEU A 552 -38.86 -14.75 -30.16
C LEU A 552 -37.64 -15.09 -31.03
N LYS A 553 -36.49 -14.46 -30.81
CA LYS A 553 -35.27 -14.63 -31.63
C LYS A 553 -34.50 -15.95 -31.38
N ASN A 554 -34.86 -16.72 -30.36
CA ASN A 554 -34.19 -17.98 -29.97
C ASN A 554 -35.20 -19.11 -29.67
N VAL A 555 -36.33 -19.18 -30.38
CA VAL A 555 -37.36 -20.23 -30.16
C VAL A 555 -37.01 -21.56 -30.88
N GLU A 556 -35.86 -21.65 -31.54
CA GLU A 556 -35.35 -22.90 -32.14
C GLU A 556 -34.18 -23.54 -31.37
#